data_AF-A0A3M1E2Q5-F1
#
_entry.id   AF-A0A3M1E2Q5-F1
#
_cell.length_a   1.000
_cell.length_b   1.000
_cell.length_c   1.000
_cell.angle_alpha   90.00
_cell.angle_beta   90.00
_cell.angle_gamma   90.00
#
_symmetry.space_group_name_H-M   'P 1'
#
loop_
_entity.id
_entity.type
_entity.pdbx_description
1 polymer ?
#
loop_
_entity_poly.entity_id
_entity_poly.type
_entity_poly.pdbx_seq_one_letter_code
_entity_poly.pdbx_strand_id
1 'polypeptide(L)' 'MAGKEFPETAYLRLSVVIPTLNEAAYLPNLLEALAAQTRPADEVIVADAGSTDGT' A
#
# COMPACT_ATOMS: atom_id res chain seq x y z
N MET A 1 -0.67 -40.54 -10.05
CA MET A 1 -1.37 -39.33 -9.59
C MET A 1 -0.36 -38.50 -8.80
N ALA A 2 0.38 -37.61 -9.46
CA ALA A 2 1.37 -36.78 -8.78
C ALA A 2 0.64 -35.65 -8.04
N GLY A 3 0.73 -35.64 -6.71
CA GLY A 3 0.27 -34.52 -5.90
C GLY A 3 1.05 -33.27 -6.29
N LYS A 4 0.34 -32.19 -6.60
CA LYS A 4 0.97 -30.92 -6.92
C LYS A 4 1.52 -30.35 -5.61
N GLU A 5 2.84 -30.39 -5.42
CA GLU A 5 3.51 -29.68 -4.34
C GLU A 5 3.22 -28.19 -4.50
N PHE A 6 2.41 -27.61 -3.63
CA PHE A 6 2.27 -26.16 -3.54
C PHE A 6 3.45 -25.66 -2.70
N PRO A 7 4.30 -24.75 -3.20
CA PRO A 7 5.41 -24.25 -2.42
C PRO A 7 4.89 -23.63 -1.13
N GLU A 8 5.60 -23.94 -0.03
CA GLU A 8 5.38 -23.40 1.30
C GLU A 8 5.13 -21.88 1.21
N THR A 9 3.88 -21.49 1.48
CA THR A 9 3.29 -20.14 1.38
C THR A 9 4.11 -19.15 0.54
N ALA A 10 3.93 -19.16 -0.79
CA ALA A 10 4.43 -18.07 -1.62
C ALA A 10 3.92 -16.74 -1.03
N TYR A 11 4.83 -15.94 -0.48
CA TYR A 11 4.49 -14.61 0.06
C TYR A 11 3.93 -13.76 -1.08
N LEU A 12 2.61 -13.55 -1.05
CA LEU A 12 1.93 -12.70 -2.03
C LEU A 12 2.39 -11.26 -1.81
N ARG A 13 3.12 -10.68 -2.77
CA ARG A 13 3.46 -9.26 -2.72
C ARG A 13 2.19 -8.40 -2.75
N LEU A 14 2.15 -7.39 -1.90
CA LEU A 14 1.04 -6.44 -1.76
C LEU A 14 1.54 -5.02 -2.00
N SER A 15 0.97 -4.37 -3.01
CA SER A 15 1.15 -2.96 -3.30
C SER A 15 -0.10 -2.19 -2.88
N VAL A 16 0.07 -1.05 -2.21
CA VAL A 16 -1.01 -0.10 -1.93
C VAL A 16 -0.80 1.13 -2.79
N VAL A 17 -1.82 1.51 -3.58
CA VAL A 17 -1.79 2.71 -4.43
C VAL A 17 -2.80 3.71 -3.88
N ILE A 18 -2.34 4.93 -3.59
CA ILE A 18 -3.10 6.02 -3.01
C ILE A 18 -3.18 7.14 -4.04
N PRO A 19 -4.26 7.26 -4.82
CA PRO A 19 -4.49 8.45 -5.63
C PRO A 19 -4.80 9.64 -4.72
N THR A 20 -4.16 10.79 -4.95
CA THR A 20 -4.34 11.99 -4.13
C THR A 20 -4.65 13.22 -4.99
N LEU A 21 -5.48 14.11 -4.46
CA LEU A 21 -5.68 15.46 -4.98
C LEU A 21 -6.13 16.38 -3.84
N ASN A 22 -5.24 17.24 -3.37
CA ASN A 22 -5.42 18.10 -2.21
C ASN A 22 -5.78 17.34 -0.91
N GLU A 23 -4.96 16.36 -0.56
CA GLU A 23 -5.12 15.48 0.60
C GLU A 23 -4.10 15.76 1.72
N ALA A 24 -3.46 16.94 1.74
CA ALA A 24 -2.40 17.27 2.72
C ALA A 24 -2.85 17.09 4.18
N ALA A 25 -4.14 17.28 4.46
CA ALA A 25 -4.73 17.11 5.79
C ALA A 25 -4.91 15.65 6.22
N TYR A 26 -4.96 14.70 5.28
CA TYR A 26 -5.36 13.31 5.54
C TYR A 26 -4.26 12.31 5.23
N LEU A 27 -3.44 12.59 4.22
CA LEU A 27 -2.37 11.70 3.75
C LEU A 27 -1.40 11.29 4.89
N PRO A 28 -0.95 12.17 5.81
CA PRO A 28 -0.07 11.76 6.90
C PRO A 28 -0.70 10.69 7.81
N ASN A 29 -1.94 10.89 8.24
CA ASN A 29 -2.65 9.94 9.11
C ASN A 29 -2.89 8.60 8.41
N LEU A 30 -3.16 8.62 7.09
CA LEU A 30 -3.30 7.40 6.29
C LEU A 30 -1.98 6.62 6.24
N LEU A 31 -0.86 7.30 6.00
CA LEU A 31 0.46 6.67 5.95
C LEU A 31 0.84 6.06 7.31
N GLU A 32 0.55 6.75 8.42
CA GLU A 32 0.73 6.22 9.77
C GLU A 32 -0.13 4.95 10.01
N ALA A 33 -1.39 4.98 9.60
CA ALA A 33 -2.29 3.84 9.74
C ALA A 33 -1.86 2.62 8.90
N LEU A 34 -1.33 2.85 7.69
CA LEU A 34 -0.77 1.80 6.84
C LEU A 34 0.51 1.21 7.44
N ALA A 35 1.38 2.04 8.03
CA ALA A 35 2.58 1.58 8.71
C ALA A 35 2.28 0.76 9.97
N ALA A 36 1.15 1.02 10.63
CA ALA A 36 0.73 0.33 11.85
C ALA A 36 0.04 -1.04 11.61
N GLN A 37 -0.17 -1.46 10.36
CA GLN A 37 -0.79 -2.75 10.06
C GLN A 37 0.08 -3.92 10.55
N THR A 38 -0.56 -4.99 11.05
CA THR A 38 0.13 -6.22 11.48
C THR A 38 0.88 -6.91 10.35
N ARG A 39 0.46 -6.65 9.11
CA ARG A 39 1.21 -6.95 7.88
C ARG A 39 1.35 -5.67 7.05
N PRO A 40 2.51 -5.00 7.06
CA PRO A 40 2.77 -3.87 6.16
C PRO A 40 2.68 -4.27 4.69
N ALA A 41 2.31 -3.32 3.83
CA ALA A 41 2.46 -3.48 2.40
C ALA A 41 3.95 -3.54 2.03
N ASP A 42 4.27 -4.24 0.95
CA ASP A 42 5.63 -4.32 0.42
C ASP A 42 6.04 -3.00 -0.23
N GLU A 43 5.07 -2.27 -0.80
CA GLU A 43 5.23 -0.92 -1.32
C GLU A 43 3.95 -0.08 -1.15
N VAL A 44 4.14 1.22 -0.95
CA VAL A 44 3.07 2.23 -0.94
C VAL A 44 3.41 3.27 -1.99
N ILE A 45 2.51 3.48 -2.95
CA ILE A 45 2.68 4.42 -4.06
C ILE A 45 1.64 5.52 -3.92
N VAL A 46 2.09 6.75 -3.72
CA VAL A 46 1.23 7.94 -3.73
C VAL A 46 1.24 8.52 -5.15
N ALA A 47 0.06 8.56 -5.78
CA ALA A 47 -0.12 9.07 -7.13
C ALA A 47 -0.86 10.42 -7.08
N ASP A 48 -0.06 11.50 -7.01
CA ASP A 48 -0.61 12.85 -6.94
C ASP A 48 -1.12 13.35 -8.29
N ALA A 49 -2.36 13.87 -8.29
CA ALA A 49 -3.05 14.35 -9.49
C ALA A 49 -2.92 15.86 -9.73
N GLY A 50 -1.87 16.50 -9.20
CA GLY A 50 -1.62 17.93 -9.37
C GLY A 50 -2.18 18.76 -8.21
N SER A 51 -1.91 18.34 -6.99
CA SER A 51 -2.32 19.04 -5.77
C SER A 51 -1.69 20.43 -5.66
N THR A 52 -2.40 21.32 -4.97
CA THR A 52 -2.01 22.74 -4.77
C THR A 52 -1.90 23.12 -3.29
N ASP A 53 -2.21 22.19 -2.40
CA ASP A 53 -2.25 22.39 -0.94
C ASP A 53 -0.98 21.85 -0.23
N GLY A 54 -0.02 21.33 -0.98
CA GLY A 54 1.19 20.71 -0.43
C GLY A 54 1.02 19.25 0.00
N THR A 55 0.02 18.54 -0.57
CA THR A 55 -0.02 17.07 -0.60
C THR A 55 1.30 16.50 -1.11
#